data_AF-A0AAE3XA86-F1
#
_entry.id   AF-A0AAE3XA86-F1
#
_cell.length_a   1.000
_cell.length_b   1.000
_cell.length_c   1.000
_cell.angle_alpha   90.00
_cell.angle_beta   90.00
_cell.angle_gamma   90.00
#
_symmetry.space_group_name_H-M   'P 1'
#
loop_
_entity.id
_entity.type
_entity.pdbx_description
1 polymer ?
#
loop_
_entity_poly.entity_id
_entity_poly.type
_entity_poly.pdbx_seq_one_letter_code
_entity_poly.pdbx_strand_id
1 'polypeptide(L)' 'MALWLVFGFILLSATLILAMTFGPLRAAANVRVIRMIAYVQYAAALLLLGARLTGKA' A
#
# COMPACT_ATOMS: atom_id res chain seq x y z
N MET A 1 7.46 -13.58 -11.84
CA MET A 1 8.46 -12.55 -11.46
C MET A 1 7.87 -11.15 -11.40
N ALA A 2 7.21 -10.63 -12.45
CA ALA A 2 6.65 -9.27 -12.47
C ALA A 2 5.67 -8.98 -11.31
N LEU A 3 4.85 -9.95 -10.92
CA LEU A 3 3.87 -9.79 -9.83
C LEU A 3 4.53 -9.49 -8.47
N TRP A 4 5.69 -10.08 -8.19
CA TRP A 4 6.44 -9.81 -6.96
C TRP A 4 7.04 -8.39 -6.95
N LEU A 5 7.46 -7.88 -8.11
CA LEU A 5 7.92 -6.50 -8.24
C LEU A 5 6.77 -5.51 -8.01
N VAL A 6 5.60 -5.77 -8.60
CA VAL A 6 4.40 -4.94 -8.40
C VAL A 6 3.95 -4.98 -6.94
N PHE A 7 3.91 -6.17 -6.32
CA PHE A 7 3.60 -6.32 -4.91
C PHE A 7 4.58 -5.54 -4.01
N GLY A 8 5.89 -5.68 -4.25
CA GLY A 8 6.92 -4.95 -3.51
C GLY A 8 6.82 -3.44 -3.68
N PHE A 9 6.54 -2.97 -4.90
CA PHE A 9 6.33 -1.55 -5.19
C PHE A 9 5.12 -0.98 -4.44
N ILE A 10 3.98 -1.70 -4.45
CA ILE A 10 2.76 -1.29 -3.73
C ILE A 10 3.03 -1.24 -2.22
N LEU A 11 3.72 -2.24 -1.67
CA LEU A 11 4.09 -2.27 -0.26
C LEU A 11 4.97 -1.09 0.14
N LEU A 12 6.02 -0.82 -0.63
CA LEU A 12 6.93 0.30 -0.38
C LEU A 12 6.20 1.64 -0.48
N SER A 13 5.39 1.82 -1.53
CA SER A 13 4.56 3.02 -1.73
C SER A 13 3.61 3.25 -0.56
N ALA A 14 2.84 2.22 -0.17
CA ALA A 14 1.91 2.30 0.95
C ALA A 14 2.63 2.64 2.27
N THR A 15 3.79 2.02 2.51
CA THR A 15 4.60 2.25 3.71
C THR A 15 5.13 3.68 3.76
N LEU A 16 5.61 4.21 2.63
CA LEU A 16 6.14 5.57 2.54
C LEU A 16 5.03 6.60 2.77
N ILE A 17 3.85 6.41 2.18
CA ILE A 17 2.69 7.27 2.41
C ILE A 17 2.28 7.21 3.89
N LEU A 18 2.20 6.01 4.48
CA LEU A 18 1.83 5.84 5.88
C LEU A 18 2.85 6.53 6.81
N ALA A 19 4.15 6.33 6.56
CA ALA A 19 5.24 6.97 7.31
C ALA A 19 5.15 8.50 7.23
N MET A 20 4.90 9.05 6.04
CA MET A 20 4.68 10.48 5.84
C MET A 20 3.47 10.98 6.65
N THR A 21 2.37 10.21 6.76
CA THR A 21 1.20 10.58 7.58
C THR A 21 1.46 10.55 9.09
N PHE A 22 2.51 9.87 9.55
CA PHE A 22 2.92 9.87 10.95
C PHE A 22 3.99 10.92 11.28
N GLY A 23 4.78 11.34 10.28
CA GLY A 23 5.77 12.41 10.41
C GLY A 23 5.28 13.73 9.80
N PRO A 24 5.84 14.18 8.66
CA PRO A 24 5.70 15.54 8.14
C PRO A 24 4.26 15.92 7.74
N LEU A 25 3.43 14.96 7.32
CA LEU A 25 2.05 15.21 6.90
C LEU A 25 1.02 14.99 8.01
N ARG A 26 1.45 14.75 9.26
CA ARG A 26 0.54 14.49 10.38
C ARG A 26 -0.45 15.63 10.65
N ALA A 27 -0.04 16.87 10.41
CA ALA A 27 -0.87 18.07 10.61
C ALA A 27 -1.70 18.47 9.37
N ALA A 28 -1.58 17.75 8.25
CA ALA A 28 -2.32 18.07 7.04
C ALA A 28 -3.82 17.82 7.26
N ALA A 29 -4.67 18.76 6.83
CA ALA A 29 -6.13 18.67 6.96
C ALA A 29 -6.71 17.35 6.41
N ASN A 30 -6.06 16.80 5.38
CA ASN A 30 -6.50 15.59 4.68
C ASN A 30 -5.74 14.32 5.11
N VAL A 31 -5.00 14.33 6.23
CA VAL A 31 -4.18 13.18 6.67
C VAL A 31 -4.99 11.88 6.78
N ARG A 32 -6.27 11.96 7.16
CA ARG A 32 -7.18 10.81 7.25
C ARG A 32 -7.45 10.18 5.87
N VAL A 33 -7.66 11.02 4.85
CA VAL A 33 -7.88 10.57 3.45
C VAL A 33 -6.61 9.92 2.91
N ILE A 34 -5.45 10.53 3.13
CA ILE A 34 -4.16 9.99 2.71
C ILE A 34 -3.90 8.62 3.35
N ARG A 35 -4.23 8.47 4.64
CA ARG A 35 -4.11 7.20 5.36
C ARG A 35 -5.07 6.13 4.82
N MET A 36 -6.31 6.51 4.46
CA MET A 36 -7.25 5.59 3.79
C MET A 36 -6.71 5.08 2.45
N ILE A 37 -6.09 5.94 1.64
CA ILE A 37 -5.47 5.53 0.37
C ILE A 37 -4.33 4.53 0.61
N ALA A 38 -3.51 4.73 1.64
CA ALA A 38 -2.47 3.77 2.01
C ALA A 38 -3.06 2.41 2.44
N TYR A 39 -4.15 2.39 3.22
CA TYR A 39 -4.84 1.14 3.58
C TYR A 39 -5.41 0.39 2.37
N VAL A 40 -5.97 1.11 1.39
CA VAL A 40 -6.43 0.49 0.13
C VAL A 40 -5.26 -0.13 -0.64
N GLN A 41 -4.09 0.49 -0.64
CA GLN A 41 -2.90 -0.11 -1.26
C GLN A 41 -2.45 -1.39 -0.55
N TYR A 42 -2.50 -1.45 0.78
CA TYR A 42 -2.25 -2.70 1.51
C TYR A 42 -3.29 -3.78 1.17
N ALA A 43 -4.56 -3.42 1.01
CA ALA A 43 -5.59 -4.35 0.57
C ALA A 43 -5.31 -4.88 -0.85
N ALA A 44 -4.88 -4.01 -1.77
CA ALA A 44 -4.48 -4.43 -3.13
C ALA A 44 -3.25 -5.36 -3.11
N ALA A 45 -2.26 -5.07 -2.26
CA ALA A 45 -1.11 -5.96 -2.06
C ALA A 45 -1.54 -7.34 -1.55
N LEU A 46 -2.45 -7.39 -0.56
CA LEU A 46 -3.03 -8.65 -0.06
C LEU A 46 -3.79 -9.42 -1.14
N LEU A 47 -4.55 -8.73 -2.00
CA LEU A 47 -5.26 -9.36 -3.12
C LEU A 47 -4.28 -9.95 -4.14
N LEU A 48 -3.18 -9.25 -4.45
CA LEU A 48 -2.13 -9.76 -5.34
C LEU A 48 -1.42 -10.97 -4.73
N LEU A 49 -1.13 -10.92 -3.43
CA LEU A 49 -0.58 -12.06 -2.71
C LEU A 49 -1.54 -13.26 -2.75
N GLY A 50 -2.84 -13.03 -2.50
CA GLY A 50 -3.87 -14.06 -2.60
C GLY A 50 -4.03 -14.64 -4.00
N ALA A 51 -3.99 -13.79 -5.03
CA ALA A 51 -4.01 -14.23 -6.43
C ALA A 51 -2.81 -15.13 -6.77
N ARG A 52 -1.63 -14.79 -6.25
CA ARG A 52 -0.41 -15.59 -6.41
C ARG A 52 -0.49 -16.92 -5.66
N LEU A 53 -0.98 -16.91 -4.41
CA LEU A 53 -1.13 -18.12 -3.58
C LEU A 53 -2.19 -19.09 -4.14
N THR A 54 -3.23 -18.57 -4.79
CA THR A 54 -4.27 -19.37 -5.45
C THR A 54 -3.87 -19.85 -6.85
N GLY A 55 -2.64 -19.58 -7.29
CA GLY A 55 -2.12 -19.99 -8.60
C GLY A 55 -2.77 -19.30 -9.78
N LYS A 56 -3.54 -18.23 -9.55
CA LYS A 56 -4.21 -17.45 -10.61
C LYS A 56 -3.28 -16.44 -11.28
N ALA A 57 -2.05 -16.29 -10.79
CA ALA A 57 -1.06 -15.35 -11.30
C ALA A 57 0.37 -15.78 -10.99
#